data_AF-R9K349-F1
#
_entry.id   AF-R9K349-F1
#
_cell.length_a   1.000
_cell.length_b   1.000
_cell.length_c   1.000
_cell.angle_alpha   90.00
_cell.angle_beta   90.00
_cell.angle_gamma   90.00
#
_symmetry.space_group_name_H-M   'P 1'
#
loop_
_entity.id
_entity.type
_entity.pdbx_description
1 polymer ?
#
loop_
_entity_poly.entity_id
_entity_poly.type
_entity_poly.pdbx_seq_one_letter_code
_entity_poly.pdbx_strand_id
1 'polypeptide(L)'
;MSNMKAPLPQCAAMVRVQNILSGKWKITILWYIAEYEVQRFGELRRRLGDITQSTLTKQLRELEQDGFISRYIYQEVPPKV
;
A
#
# COMPACT_ATOMS: atom_id res chain seq x y z
N MET A 1 10.79 -40.05 -6.72
CA MET A 1 11.35 -39.31 -7.88
C MET A 1 10.60 -37.99 -8.02
N SER A 2 11.19 -36.94 -7.45
CA SER A 2 10.62 -35.59 -7.42
C SER A 2 10.73 -34.99 -8.81
N ASN A 3 9.60 -34.76 -9.46
CA ASN A 3 9.53 -34.12 -10.76
C ASN A 3 9.70 -32.61 -10.57
N MET A 4 10.96 -32.15 -10.55
CA MET A 4 11.31 -30.75 -10.42
C MET A 4 11.22 -30.10 -11.81
N LYS A 5 10.02 -29.71 -12.23
CA LYS A 5 9.85 -28.86 -13.41
C LYS A 5 10.60 -27.55 -13.17
N ALA A 6 11.50 -27.18 -14.09
CA ALA A 6 12.14 -25.87 -14.08
C ALA A 6 11.05 -24.78 -14.03
N PRO A 7 11.25 -23.71 -13.23
CA PRO A 7 10.28 -22.63 -13.15
C PRO A 7 10.10 -22.03 -14.55
N LEU A 8 8.84 -21.85 -14.95
CA LEU A 8 8.48 -21.15 -16.19
C LEU A 8 9.19 -19.78 -16.23
N PRO A 9 9.56 -19.26 -17.41
CA PRO A 9 10.15 -17.93 -17.51
C PRO A 9 9.19 -16.91 -16.90
N GLN A 10 9.55 -16.38 -15.74
CA GLN A 10 8.75 -15.38 -15.03
C GLN A 10 9.05 -14.00 -15.60
N CYS A 11 8.00 -13.27 -15.96
CA CYS A 11 8.12 -11.87 -16.32
C CYS A 11 8.65 -11.09 -15.09
N ALA A 12 9.85 -10.53 -15.18
CA ALA A 12 10.48 -9.80 -14.08
C ALA A 12 9.61 -8.63 -13.58
N ALA A 13 8.83 -8.01 -14.47
CA ALA A 13 7.88 -6.96 -14.11
C ALA A 13 6.76 -7.52 -13.22
N MET A 14 6.20 -8.69 -13.55
CA MET A 14 5.15 -9.33 -12.74
C MET A 14 5.68 -9.73 -11.36
N VAL A 15 6.88 -10.29 -11.29
CA VAL A 15 7.52 -10.65 -10.01
C VAL A 15 7.73 -9.41 -9.15
N ARG A 16 8.18 -8.30 -9.76
CA ARG A 16 8.35 -7.03 -9.06
C ARG A 16 7.02 -6.52 -8.48
N VAL A 17 5.96 -6.47 -9.28
CA VAL A 17 4.64 -6.00 -8.82
C VAL A 17 4.11 -6.90 -7.72
N GLN A 18 4.24 -8.23 -7.87
CA GLN A 18 3.84 -9.17 -6.83
C GLN A 18 4.59 -8.95 -5.52
N ASN A 19 5.91 -8.72 -5.59
CA ASN A 19 6.71 -8.42 -4.40
C ASN A 19 6.30 -7.09 -3.76
N ILE A 20 6.08 -6.06 -4.58
CA ILE A 20 5.62 -4.76 -4.11
C ILE A 20 4.28 -4.91 -3.39
N LEU A 21 3.28 -5.56 -3.99
CA LEU A 21 1.93 -5.67 -3.46
C LEU A 21 1.76 -6.79 -2.41
N SER A 22 2.80 -7.57 -2.16
CA SER A 22 2.77 -8.64 -1.17
C SER A 22 2.51 -8.11 0.24
N GLY A 23 1.94 -8.98 1.08
CA GLY A 23 1.62 -8.68 2.47
C GLY A 23 0.15 -8.34 2.72
N LYS A 24 -0.19 -8.18 4.01
CA LYS A 24 -1.58 -8.06 4.46
C LYS A 24 -2.25 -6.75 4.05
N TRP A 25 -1.49 -5.66 3.93
CA TRP A 25 -2.06 -4.31 4.01
C TRP A 25 -2.11 -3.56 2.67
N LYS A 26 -1.17 -3.79 1.75
CA LYS A 26 -1.03 -2.95 0.55
C LYS A 26 -2.26 -2.97 -0.34
N ILE A 27 -2.76 -4.17 -0.69
CA ILE A 27 -3.94 -4.31 -1.55
C ILE A 27 -5.16 -3.65 -0.89
N THR A 28 -5.36 -3.86 0.42
CA THR A 28 -6.47 -3.27 1.17
C THR A 28 -6.37 -1.74 1.23
N ILE A 29 -5.17 -1.19 1.46
CA ILE A 29 -4.90 0.25 1.44
C ILE A 29 -5.28 0.83 0.07
N LEU A 30 -4.83 0.20 -1.01
CA LEU A 30 -5.12 0.65 -2.37
C LEU A 30 -6.60 0.59 -2.69
N TRP A 31 -7.30 -0.47 -2.25
CA TRP A 31 -8.74 -0.58 -2.42
C TRP A 31 -9.49 0.57 -1.74
N TYR A 32 -9.16 0.89 -0.48
CA TYR A 32 -9.78 2.02 0.23
C TYR A 32 -9.51 3.38 -0.42
N ILE A 33 -8.30 3.60 -0.94
CA ILE A 33 -7.96 4.84 -1.64
C ILE A 33 -8.67 4.92 -3.01
N ALA A 34 -8.80 3.80 -3.72
CA ALA A 34 -9.53 3.75 -4.98
C ALA A 34 -11.03 3.99 -4.79
N GLU A 35 -11.64 3.43 -3.73
CA GLU A 35 -13.06 3.55 -3.43
C GLU A 35 -13.45 4.93 -2.88
N TYR A 36 -12.63 5.51 -1.99
CA TYR A 36 -12.96 6.75 -1.28
C TYR A 36 -12.08 7.95 -1.70
N GLU A 37 -11.35 7.82 -2.80
CA GLU A 37 -10.45 8.83 -3.35
C GLU A 37 -9.43 9.37 -2.32
N VAL A 38 -9.56 10.65 -1.95
CA VAL A 38 -8.65 11.30 -1.00
C VAL A 38 -9.04 10.92 0.43
N GLN A 39 -8.12 10.31 1.17
CA GLN A 39 -8.33 9.90 2.56
C GLN A 39 -7.29 10.54 3.49
N ARG A 40 -7.74 11.11 4.62
CA ARG A 40 -6.81 11.51 5.70
C ARG A 40 -6.25 10.26 6.37
N PHE A 41 -5.03 10.37 6.91
CA PHE A 41 -4.36 9.24 7.58
C PHE A 41 -5.23 8.59 8.66
N GLY A 42 -5.89 9.39 9.49
CA GLY A 42 -6.74 8.89 10.58
C GLY A 42 -7.98 8.14 10.08
N GLU A 43 -8.60 8.60 9.00
CA GLU A 43 -9.78 7.96 8.39
C GLU A 43 -9.41 6.61 7.79
N LEU A 44 -8.34 6.57 6.99
CA LEU A 44 -7.83 5.34 6.41
C LEU A 44 -7.45 4.33 7.49
N ARG A 45 -6.79 4.77 8.58
CA ARG A 45 -6.46 3.90 9.72
C ARG A 45 -7.70 3.31 10.38
N ARG A 46 -8.75 4.12 10.59
CA ARG A 46 -10.01 3.67 11.19
C ARG A 46 -10.71 2.62 10.31
N ARG A 47 -10.71 2.80 8.98
CA ARG A 47 -11.26 1.83 8.03
C ARG A 47 -10.50 0.50 8.02
N LEU A 48 -9.18 0.56 8.20
CA LEU A 48 -8.32 -0.63 8.24
C LEU A 48 -8.36 -1.39 9.58
N GLY A 49 -8.84 -0.76 10.66
CA GLY A 49 -9.06 -1.38 11.97
C GLY A 49 -7.77 -1.73 12.70
N ASP A 50 -7.25 -2.94 12.47
CA ASP A 50 -6.17 -3.57 13.26
C ASP A 50 -4.76 -3.11 12.88
N ILE A 51 -4.62 -2.15 11.97
CA ILE A 51 -3.30 -1.68 11.53
C ILE A 51 -2.72 -0.68 12.54
N THR A 52 -1.49 -0.94 12.98
CA THR A 52 -0.78 0.03 13.82
C THR A 52 -0.43 1.28 13.03
N GLN A 53 -0.31 2.43 13.70
CA GLN A 53 0.10 3.68 13.07
C GLN A 53 1.47 3.55 12.38
N SER A 54 2.42 2.87 13.02
CA SER A 54 3.76 2.64 12.45
C SER A 54 3.71 1.78 11.20
N THR A 55 2.90 0.72 11.20
CA THR A 55 2.72 -0.14 10.02
C THR A 55 2.07 0.63 8.89
N LEU A 56 0.97 1.35 9.15
CA LEU A 56 0.30 2.15 8.12
C LEU A 56 1.25 3.20 7.52
N THR A 57 2.01 3.90 8.37
CA THR A 57 3.00 4.89 7.91
C THR A 57 4.05 4.25 7.00
N LYS A 58 4.58 3.09 7.39
CA LYS A 58 5.55 2.35 6.59
C LYS A 58 4.96 1.93 5.23
N GLN A 59 3.78 1.33 5.22
CA GLN A 59 3.13 0.85 4.01
C GLN A 59 2.77 2.00 3.05
N LEU A 60 2.27 3.13 3.56
CA LEU A 60 1.98 4.31 2.73
C LEU A 60 3.26 4.89 2.10
N ARG A 61 4.38 4.96 2.84
CA ARG A 61 5.66 5.42 2.29
C ARG A 61 6.19 4.49 1.20
N GLU A 62 6.08 3.17 1.39
CA GLU A 62 6.47 2.19 0.37
C GLU A 62 5.60 2.35 -0.89
N LEU A 63 4.27 2.43 -0.74
CA LEU A 63 3.36 2.62 -1.87
C LEU A 63 3.57 3.96 -2.58
N GLU A 64 3.92 5.02 -1.86
CA GLU A 64 4.28 6.32 -2.42
C GLU A 64 5.58 6.23 -3.23
N GLN A 65 6.61 5.58 -2.69
CA GLN A 65 7.90 5.35 -3.37
C GLN A 65 7.75 4.49 -4.62
N ASP A 66 6.88 3.48 -4.56
CA ASP A 66 6.58 2.59 -5.69
C ASP A 66 5.59 3.24 -6.71
N GLY A 67 5.09 4.45 -6.43
CA GLY A 67 4.25 5.23 -7.35
C GLY A 67 2.78 4.82 -7.39
N PHE A 68 2.30 4.02 -6.44
CA PHE A 68 0.90 3.59 -6.36
C PHE A 68 -0.03 4.63 -5.76
N ILE A 69 0.49 5.51 -4.90
CA ILE A 69 -0.28 6.58 -4.25
C ILE A 69 0.50 7.89 -4.27
N SER A 70 -0.22 9.00 -4.11
CA SER A 70 0.36 10.32 -3.88
C SER A 70 -0.02 10.83 -2.51
N ARG A 71 0.91 11.47 -1.80
CA ARG A 71 0.67 12.11 -0.51
C ARG A 71 0.76 13.61 -0.65
N TYR A 72 -0.26 14.31 -0.17
CA TYR A 72 -0.27 15.77 -0.11
C TYR A 72 -0.09 16.25 1.33
N ILE A 73 0.76 17.26 1.52
CA ILE A 73 0.95 17.90 2.83
C ILE A 73 0.25 19.25 2.78
N TYR A 74 -0.85 19.37 3.52
CA TYR A 74 -1.56 20.62 3.67
C TYR A 74 -0.87 21.50 4.73
N GLN A 75 -0.34 22.65 4.31
CA GLN A 75 0.20 23.67 5.22
C GLN A 75 -0.94 24.60 5.67
N GLU A 76 -1.85 24.10 6.51
CA GLU A 76 -2.93 24.93 7.06
C GLU A 76 -2.49 25.62 8.36
N VAL A 77 -2.61 26.94 8.39
CA VAL A 77 -2.59 27.77 9.61
C VAL A 77 -4.01 28.31 9.82
N PRO A 78 -4.72 28.01 10.93
CA PRO A 78 -4.44 26.98 11.94
C PRO A 78 -4.90 25.59 11.45
N PRO A 79 -4.29 24.50 11.95
CA PRO A 79 -4.73 23.15 11.63
C PRO A 79 -6.11 22.90 12.25
N LYS A 80 -7.14 22.70 11.43
CA LYS A 80 -8.44 22.20 11.91
C LYS A 80 -8.31 20.72 12.26
N VAL A 81 -8.49 20.42 13.56
CA VAL A 81 -8.52 19.07 14.13
C VAL A 81 -9.78 18.32 13.76
#